data_AF-A0A1G0YRP4-F1
#
_entry.id   AF-A0A1G0YRP4-F1
#
_cell.length_a   1.000
_cell.length_b   1.000
_cell.length_c   1.000
_cell.angle_alpha   90.00
_cell.angle_beta   90.00
_cell.angle_gamma   90.00
#
_symmetry.space_group_name_H-M   'P 1'
#
loop_
_entity.id
_entity.type
_entity.pdbx_description
1 polymer ?
#
loop_
_entity_poly.entity_id
_entity_poly.type
_entity_poly.pdbx_seq_one_letter_code
_entity_poly.pdbx_strand_id
1 'polypeptide(L)'
;MTLEIASILFFAVAFLSWAASVFAAPEETLIYELDLSKKLGEIVKDSPRDAVEVLRDEDGTPMLFIRKGTSHCALFPIVFKHDPYKAYRISFTGRVEGPDSLEDNPVLKYLVLGRGMKKDTPSWSFALAYSKDDKMPGYQRNLTLFGYTANVKILNRAWTNYSDTIFIPADAESLNLKFSTAGSEDSLFIKALKIVEVDTSKIINPNWDFSEGELNFTGLERPAEIRKDEDGKFHLMLVRTHVGLRKIPVRPGEKIRISTKGKAGPGISYLGYEYFDADLKKVKDGRWISVWNGSYETTVPAEAAYISWLLANSDAEYVKIERISEFTEDGKAR
;
A
#
# COMPACT_ATOMS: atom_id res chain seq x y z
N MET A 1 -43.10 -20.69 -30.89
CA MET A 1 -41.98 -21.31 -30.14
C MET A 1 -40.61 -20.69 -30.44
N THR A 2 -40.40 -20.00 -31.57
CA THR A 2 -39.12 -19.34 -31.90
C THR A 2 -38.95 -17.92 -31.32
N LEU A 3 -40.05 -17.25 -30.92
CA LEU A 3 -40.00 -15.88 -30.41
C LEU A 3 -39.52 -15.77 -28.94
N GLU A 4 -39.70 -16.81 -28.12
CA GLU A 4 -39.32 -16.78 -26.69
C GLU A 4 -37.80 -16.96 -26.47
N ILE A 5 -37.12 -17.68 -27.38
CA ILE A 5 -35.68 -17.93 -27.27
C ILE A 5 -34.88 -16.65 -27.56
N ALA A 6 -35.34 -15.82 -28.50
CA ALA A 6 -34.68 -14.57 -28.86
C ALA A 6 -34.70 -13.55 -27.70
N SER A 7 -35.81 -13.47 -26.96
CA SER A 7 -35.95 -12.56 -25.82
C SER A 7 -35.03 -12.93 -24.66
N ILE A 8 -34.89 -14.22 -24.36
CA ILE A 8 -34.01 -14.72 -23.28
C ILE A 8 -32.54 -14.47 -23.62
N LEU A 9 -32.13 -14.69 -24.87
CA LEU A 9 -30.77 -14.38 -25.32
C LEU A 9 -30.45 -12.88 -25.24
N PHE A 10 -31.40 -12.02 -25.61
CA PHE A 10 -31.19 -10.57 -25.55
C PHE A 10 -31.03 -10.07 -24.11
N PHE A 11 -31.83 -10.59 -23.17
CA PHE A 11 -31.70 -10.28 -21.75
C PHE A 11 -30.39 -10.81 -21.15
N ALA A 12 -29.94 -12.02 -21.52
CA ALA A 12 -28.67 -12.56 -21.05
C ALA A 12 -27.46 -11.75 -21.55
N VAL A 13 -27.46 -11.34 -22.82
CA VAL A 13 -26.39 -10.51 -23.40
C VAL A 13 -26.39 -9.10 -22.78
N ALA A 14 -27.56 -8.47 -22.60
CA ALA A 14 -27.66 -7.18 -21.94
C ALA A 14 -27.20 -7.23 -20.47
N PHE A 15 -27.54 -8.30 -19.75
CA PHE A 15 -27.13 -8.49 -18.36
C PHE A 15 -25.64 -8.77 -18.22
N LEU A 16 -25.05 -9.56 -19.13
CA LEU A 16 -23.60 -9.79 -19.17
C LEU A 16 -22.81 -8.52 -19.54
N SER A 17 -23.34 -7.72 -20.45
CA SER A 17 -22.75 -6.42 -20.84
C SER A 17 -22.80 -5.41 -19.69
N TRP A 18 -23.94 -5.35 -18.99
CA TRP A 18 -24.11 -4.52 -17.81
C TRP A 18 -23.19 -4.97 -16.67
N ALA A 19 -23.14 -6.27 -16.37
CA ALA A 19 -22.23 -6.80 -15.36
C ALA A 19 -20.76 -6.52 -15.71
N ALA A 20 -20.34 -6.72 -16.96
CA ALA A 20 -18.98 -6.39 -17.40
C ALA A 20 -18.65 -4.90 -17.25
N SER A 21 -19.62 -4.00 -17.45
CA SER A 21 -19.44 -2.55 -17.26
C SER A 21 -19.45 -2.11 -15.79
N VAL A 22 -20.15 -2.82 -14.91
CA VAL A 22 -20.20 -2.54 -13.46
C VAL A 22 -18.96 -3.10 -12.73
N PHE A 23 -18.29 -4.09 -13.32
CA PHE A 23 -17.07 -4.71 -12.78
C PHE A 23 -15.81 -4.41 -13.60
N ALA A 24 -15.86 -3.50 -14.57
CA ALA A 24 -14.63 -3.00 -15.17
C ALA A 24 -13.80 -2.36 -14.06
N ALA A 25 -12.66 -2.98 -13.75
CA ALA A 25 -11.71 -2.41 -12.81
C ALA A 25 -11.40 -0.97 -13.25
N PRO A 26 -11.31 0.00 -12.33
CA PRO A 26 -10.98 1.37 -12.70
C PRO A 26 -9.74 1.37 -13.58
N GLU A 27 -9.75 2.13 -14.66
CA GLU A 27 -8.62 2.21 -15.59
C GLU A 27 -7.37 2.64 -14.82
N GLU A 28 -6.46 1.70 -14.58
CA GLU A 28 -5.16 1.97 -13.96
C GLU A 28 -4.30 2.72 -14.98
N THR A 29 -3.92 3.95 -14.68
CA THR A 29 -2.98 4.69 -15.53
C THR A 29 -1.55 4.25 -15.22
N LEU A 30 -0.87 3.64 -16.19
CA LEU A 30 0.53 3.22 -16.05
C LEU A 30 1.47 4.44 -15.97
N ILE A 31 2.24 4.51 -14.89
CA ILE A 31 3.21 5.60 -14.65
C ILE A 31 4.63 5.12 -14.92
N TYR A 32 4.95 3.90 -14.51
CA TYR A 32 6.27 3.31 -14.67
C TYR A 32 6.15 1.79 -14.83
N GLU A 33 6.99 1.23 -15.69
CA GLU A 33 7.20 -0.20 -15.80
C GLU A 33 8.70 -0.48 -15.89
N LEU A 34 9.14 -1.51 -15.16
CA LEU A 34 10.53 -1.94 -15.16
C LEU A 34 10.89 -2.60 -16.49
N ASP A 35 11.63 -1.87 -17.31
CA ASP A 35 12.16 -2.36 -18.57
C ASP A 35 13.51 -3.07 -18.38
N LEU A 36 13.46 -4.40 -18.24
CA LEU A 36 14.63 -5.27 -18.10
C LEU A 36 15.41 -5.48 -19.41
N SER A 37 15.01 -4.85 -20.53
CA SER A 37 15.83 -4.83 -21.75
C SER A 37 16.96 -3.81 -21.69
N LYS A 38 16.88 -2.84 -20.78
CA LYS A 38 17.91 -1.82 -20.57
C LYS A 38 19.13 -2.41 -19.84
N LYS A 39 20.27 -1.72 -19.94
CA LYS A 39 21.48 -2.13 -19.20
C LYS A 39 21.24 -2.01 -17.71
N LEU A 40 21.68 -2.99 -16.93
CA LEU A 40 21.46 -3.01 -15.48
C LEU A 40 21.91 -1.72 -14.77
N GLY A 41 23.04 -1.12 -15.16
CA GLY A 41 23.52 0.14 -14.58
C GLY A 41 22.67 1.37 -14.90
N GLU A 42 21.72 1.28 -15.84
CA GLU A 42 20.72 2.32 -16.11
C GLU A 42 19.49 2.18 -15.19
N ILE A 43 19.30 0.99 -14.64
CA ILE A 43 18.10 0.61 -13.89
C ILE A 43 18.39 0.55 -12.37
N VAL A 44 19.60 0.10 -12.01
CA VAL A 44 20.04 -0.12 -10.63
C VAL A 44 21.16 0.84 -10.27
N LYS A 45 20.99 1.55 -9.16
CA LYS A 45 22.05 2.33 -8.49
C LYS A 45 22.50 1.66 -7.20
N ASP A 46 23.73 1.96 -6.79
CA ASP A 46 24.31 1.61 -5.49
C ASP A 46 24.33 0.11 -5.14
N SER A 47 24.43 -0.73 -6.17
CA SER A 47 24.60 -2.18 -6.03
C SER A 47 26.02 -2.64 -6.40
N PRO A 48 26.61 -3.62 -5.70
CA PRO A 48 27.87 -4.23 -6.09
C PRO A 48 27.72 -4.86 -7.48
N ARG A 49 28.77 -4.79 -8.31
CA ARG A 49 28.71 -5.17 -9.74
C ARG A 49 28.18 -6.60 -10.02
N ASP A 50 28.31 -7.52 -9.06
CA ASP A 50 27.92 -8.94 -9.20
C ASP A 50 26.78 -9.35 -8.25
N ALA A 51 26.10 -8.39 -7.63
CA ALA A 51 25.04 -8.67 -6.67
C ALA A 51 23.66 -8.81 -7.33
N VAL A 52 23.51 -8.30 -8.55
CA VAL A 52 22.24 -8.23 -9.26
C VAL A 52 22.45 -8.64 -10.71
N GLU A 53 21.56 -9.48 -11.23
CA GLU A 53 21.60 -9.99 -12.60
C GLU A 53 20.20 -9.96 -13.22
N VAL A 54 20.13 -9.95 -14.55
CA VAL A 54 18.87 -10.19 -15.27
C VAL A 54 18.89 -11.64 -15.74
N LEU A 55 17.97 -12.44 -15.22
CA LEU A 55 17.76 -13.84 -15.61
C LEU A 55 16.45 -13.96 -16.40
N ARG A 56 16.17 -15.17 -16.90
CA ARG A 56 14.89 -15.53 -17.48
C ARG A 56 14.24 -16.64 -16.68
N ASP A 57 12.96 -16.48 -16.40
CA ASP A 57 12.13 -17.52 -15.80
C ASP A 57 11.88 -18.66 -16.80
N GLU A 58 11.25 -19.76 -16.35
CA GLU A 58 10.99 -20.94 -17.19
C GLU A 58 10.18 -20.62 -18.45
N ASP A 59 9.28 -19.63 -18.37
CA ASP A 59 8.47 -19.13 -19.49
C ASP A 59 9.20 -18.11 -20.38
N GLY A 60 10.47 -17.84 -20.09
CA GLY A 60 11.31 -16.86 -20.80
C GLY A 60 11.13 -15.42 -20.33
N THR A 61 10.24 -15.14 -19.38
CA THR A 61 10.00 -13.79 -18.84
C THR A 61 11.27 -13.27 -18.16
N PRO A 62 11.76 -12.06 -18.50
CA PRO A 62 12.91 -11.49 -17.81
C PRO A 62 12.59 -11.20 -16.35
N MET A 63 13.55 -11.49 -15.48
CA MET A 63 13.44 -11.25 -14.04
C MET A 63 14.74 -10.69 -13.49
N LEU A 64 14.62 -9.85 -12.47
CA LEU A 64 15.74 -9.41 -11.67
C LEU A 64 16.08 -10.49 -10.65
N PHE A 65 17.34 -10.91 -10.64
CA PHE A 65 17.90 -11.79 -9.61
C PHE A 65 18.78 -10.96 -8.68
N ILE A 66 18.57 -11.12 -7.37
CA ILE A 66 19.35 -10.48 -6.32
C ILE A 66 19.99 -11.60 -5.50
N ARG A 67 21.32 -11.63 -5.50
CA ARG A 67 22.11 -12.67 -4.86
C ARG A 67 21.95 -12.64 -3.34
N LYS A 68 22.04 -13.79 -2.69
CA LYS A 68 22.09 -13.88 -1.22
C LYS A 68 23.21 -13.06 -0.58
N GLY A 69 22.99 -12.60 0.65
CA GLY A 69 23.96 -11.82 1.41
C GLY A 69 24.25 -10.42 0.85
N THR A 70 23.45 -9.93 -0.11
CA THR A 70 23.65 -8.63 -0.73
C THR A 70 23.32 -7.52 0.27
N SER A 71 24.36 -6.99 0.91
CA SER A 71 24.30 -5.91 1.90
C SER A 71 23.96 -4.55 1.29
N HIS A 72 24.29 -4.35 0.00
CA HIS A 72 24.11 -3.11 -0.74
C HIS A 72 22.99 -3.25 -1.79
N CYS A 73 21.98 -2.40 -1.62
CA CYS A 73 20.64 -2.48 -2.17
C CYS A 73 20.60 -2.40 -3.70
N ALA A 74 19.67 -3.12 -4.34
CA ALA A 74 19.26 -2.74 -5.69
C ALA A 74 18.34 -1.51 -5.58
N LEU A 75 18.85 -0.31 -5.90
CA LEU A 75 18.06 0.93 -5.88
C LEU A 75 17.56 1.31 -7.27
N PHE A 76 16.25 1.50 -7.39
CA PHE A 76 15.60 1.93 -8.62
C PHE A 76 15.10 3.37 -8.41
N PRO A 77 15.85 4.39 -8.85
CA PRO A 77 15.40 5.76 -8.76
C PRO A 77 14.38 6.03 -9.86
N ILE A 78 13.15 6.30 -9.45
CA ILE A 78 12.03 6.59 -10.35
C ILE A 78 11.72 8.08 -10.21
N VAL A 79 11.97 8.82 -11.28
CA VAL A 79 11.66 10.25 -11.40
C VAL A 79 10.43 10.37 -12.27
N PHE A 80 9.34 10.89 -11.72
CA PHE A 80 8.12 11.15 -12.47
C PHE A 80 7.38 12.34 -11.88
N LYS A 81 6.63 13.03 -12.76
CA LYS A 81 5.70 14.07 -12.31
C LYS A 81 4.56 13.40 -11.57
N HIS A 82 4.35 13.81 -10.33
CA HIS A 82 3.30 13.27 -9.48
C HIS A 82 2.42 14.40 -8.93
N ASP A 83 1.22 14.04 -8.49
CA ASP A 83 0.29 14.90 -7.77
C ASP A 83 0.23 14.40 -6.31
N PRO A 84 0.49 15.27 -5.32
CA PRO A 84 0.49 14.88 -3.92
C PRO A 84 -0.87 14.36 -3.43
N TYR A 85 -1.98 14.67 -4.09
CA TYR A 85 -3.32 14.21 -3.71
C TYR A 85 -3.74 12.90 -4.40
N LYS A 86 -2.88 12.37 -5.27
CA LYS A 86 -3.10 11.10 -5.95
C LYS A 86 -2.31 9.98 -5.28
N ALA A 87 -2.90 8.81 -5.30
CA ALA A 87 -2.27 7.60 -4.80
C ALA A 87 -1.56 6.87 -5.94
N TYR A 88 -0.42 6.25 -5.64
CA TYR A 88 0.37 5.47 -6.57
C TYR A 88 0.56 4.07 -6.01
N ARG A 89 0.12 3.05 -6.76
CA ARG A 89 0.32 1.65 -6.40
C ARG A 89 1.60 1.14 -7.05
N ILE A 90 2.57 0.79 -6.22
CA ILE A 90 3.74 0.00 -6.58
C ILE A 90 3.33 -1.47 -6.51
N SER A 91 3.59 -2.24 -7.56
CA SER A 91 3.32 -3.68 -7.56
C SER A 91 4.39 -4.45 -8.32
N PHE A 92 4.69 -5.66 -7.87
CA PHE A 92 5.60 -6.58 -8.53
C PHE A 92 5.28 -8.03 -8.13
N THR A 93 5.82 -8.99 -8.86
CA THR A 93 5.79 -10.41 -8.47
C THR A 93 7.17 -10.79 -7.94
N GLY A 94 7.21 -11.43 -6.77
CA GLY A 94 8.45 -11.81 -6.10
C GLY A 94 8.43 -13.25 -5.60
N ARG A 95 9.61 -13.85 -5.47
CA ARG A 95 9.83 -15.11 -4.74
C ARG A 95 11.24 -15.16 -4.15
N VAL A 96 11.43 -16.03 -3.16
CA VAL A 96 12.74 -16.31 -2.56
C VAL A 96 13.19 -17.74 -2.82
N GLU A 97 14.50 -17.93 -2.92
CA GLU A 97 15.12 -19.25 -2.88
C GLU A 97 16.18 -19.29 -1.78
N GLY A 98 15.99 -20.18 -0.82
CA GLY A 98 16.88 -20.32 0.33
C GLY A 98 16.18 -21.00 1.51
N PRO A 99 16.83 -21.05 2.69
CA PRO A 99 16.31 -21.69 3.89
C PRO A 99 15.21 -20.89 4.61
N ASP A 100 15.04 -19.59 4.32
CA ASP A 100 14.12 -18.72 5.05
C ASP A 100 12.84 -18.43 4.26
N SER A 101 12.23 -19.51 3.77
CA SER A 101 10.92 -19.48 3.14
C SER A 101 9.80 -19.78 4.14
N LEU A 102 8.58 -19.31 3.87
CA LEU A 102 7.39 -19.67 4.66
C LEU A 102 7.05 -21.15 4.55
N GLU A 103 7.38 -21.78 3.42
CA GLU A 103 7.15 -23.19 3.14
C GLU A 103 8.04 -24.10 3.99
N ASP A 104 9.33 -23.76 4.18
CA ASP A 104 10.23 -24.53 5.05
C ASP A 104 10.17 -24.08 6.51
N ASN A 105 9.86 -22.80 6.73
CA ASN A 105 9.87 -22.20 8.04
C ASN A 105 8.60 -21.36 8.31
N PRO A 106 7.46 -22.02 8.61
CA PRO A 106 6.18 -21.34 8.81
C PRO A 106 6.17 -20.36 9.98
N VAL A 107 7.15 -20.40 10.90
CA VAL A 107 7.23 -19.40 11.98
C VAL A 107 7.65 -18.04 11.47
N LEU A 108 8.24 -17.93 10.26
CA LEU A 108 8.59 -16.64 9.64
C LEU A 108 7.36 -15.75 9.41
N LYS A 109 6.13 -16.29 9.41
CA LYS A 109 4.90 -15.49 9.41
C LYS A 109 4.85 -14.47 10.56
N TYR A 110 5.50 -14.78 11.69
CA TYR A 110 5.58 -13.86 12.82
C TYR A 110 6.46 -12.63 12.52
N LEU A 111 7.37 -12.68 11.54
CA LEU A 111 8.10 -11.49 11.05
C LEU A 111 7.16 -10.53 10.34
N VAL A 112 6.32 -11.05 9.46
CA VAL A 112 5.30 -10.27 8.73
C VAL A 112 4.38 -9.58 9.73
N LEU A 113 3.96 -10.29 10.79
CA LEU A 113 3.12 -9.76 11.86
C LEU A 113 3.85 -8.88 12.88
N GLY A 114 5.16 -8.65 12.74
CA GLY A 114 5.96 -7.86 13.68
C GLY A 114 6.06 -8.44 15.10
N ARG A 115 5.80 -9.75 15.29
CA ARG A 115 5.78 -10.41 16.60
C ARG A 115 7.19 -10.82 17.04
N GLY A 116 7.97 -9.84 17.49
CA GLY A 116 9.19 -10.03 18.30
C GLY A 116 10.38 -10.75 17.64
N MET A 117 10.19 -11.39 16.48
CA MET A 117 11.28 -12.01 15.75
C MET A 117 12.09 -10.93 15.04
N LYS A 118 13.38 -10.86 15.34
CA LYS A 118 14.35 -10.02 14.64
C LYS A 118 15.21 -10.96 13.80
N LYS A 119 14.92 -11.03 12.51
CA LYS A 119 15.70 -11.83 11.56
C LYS A 119 15.87 -11.08 10.25
N ASP A 120 17.10 -11.02 9.80
CA ASP A 120 17.46 -10.53 8.48
C ASP A 120 16.92 -11.53 7.44
N THR A 121 16.09 -11.01 6.55
CA THR A 121 15.29 -11.79 5.60
C THR A 121 15.06 -10.95 4.36
N PRO A 122 14.87 -11.58 3.17
CA PRO A 122 14.62 -10.86 1.96
C PRO A 122 13.43 -9.91 2.12
N SER A 123 13.62 -8.70 1.62
CA SER A 123 12.64 -7.64 1.79
C SER A 123 12.72 -6.64 0.67
N TRP A 124 11.64 -5.90 0.53
CA TRP A 124 11.59 -4.71 -0.30
C TRP A 124 11.16 -3.52 0.52
N SER A 125 11.54 -2.34 0.05
CA SER A 125 11.24 -1.06 0.66
C SER A 125 11.25 0.05 -0.35
N PHE A 126 10.79 1.21 0.06
CA PHE A 126 10.95 2.43 -0.72
C PHE A 126 11.34 3.60 0.18
N ALA A 127 11.99 4.58 -0.41
CA ALA A 127 12.33 5.83 0.24
C ALA A 127 12.11 6.98 -0.75
N LEU A 128 11.64 8.11 -0.27
CA LEU A 128 11.61 9.33 -1.07
C LEU A 128 12.91 10.08 -0.91
N ALA A 129 13.44 10.58 -2.03
CA ALA A 129 14.49 11.59 -2.02
C ALA A 129 13.83 12.98 -2.10
N TYR A 130 14.35 13.90 -1.28
CA TYR A 130 13.89 15.29 -1.22
C TYR A 130 15.06 16.21 -1.56
N SER A 131 14.74 17.45 -1.93
CA SER A 131 15.73 18.50 -2.13
C SER A 131 16.59 18.71 -0.87
N LYS A 132 17.86 19.12 -1.07
CA LYS A 132 18.81 19.41 0.01
C LYS A 132 18.39 20.58 0.92
N ASP A 133 17.45 21.41 0.47
CA ASP A 133 16.98 22.59 1.21
C ASP A 133 15.84 22.26 2.21
N ASP A 134 15.49 20.98 2.41
CA ASP A 134 14.43 20.58 3.33
C ASP A 134 14.79 20.91 4.80
N LYS A 135 13.85 21.55 5.50
CA LYS A 135 13.98 21.91 6.93
C LYS A 135 13.93 20.68 7.83
N MET A 136 13.31 19.59 7.37
CA MET A 136 13.33 18.30 8.06
C MET A 136 14.25 17.32 7.32
N PRO A 137 15.11 16.55 8.01
CA PRO A 137 15.89 15.52 7.33
C PRO A 137 14.96 14.53 6.62
N GLY A 138 15.19 14.27 5.32
CA GLY A 138 14.34 13.38 4.52
C GLY A 138 14.13 11.99 5.14
N TYR A 139 15.10 11.50 5.91
CA TYR A 139 14.96 10.28 6.72
C TYR A 139 13.83 10.37 7.76
N GLN A 140 13.79 11.45 8.55
CA GLN A 140 12.76 11.66 9.56
C GLN A 140 11.38 11.84 8.92
N ARG A 141 11.33 12.49 7.75
CA ARG A 141 10.10 12.61 6.96
C ARG A 141 9.58 11.26 6.48
N ASN A 142 10.45 10.45 5.88
CA ASN A 142 10.10 9.12 5.42
C ASN A 142 9.59 8.24 6.57
N LEU A 143 10.25 8.27 7.73
CA LEU A 143 9.78 7.56 8.92
C LEU A 143 8.38 8.03 9.37
N THR A 144 8.08 9.33 9.25
CA THR A 144 6.81 9.88 9.73
C THR A 144 5.65 9.60 8.78
N LEU A 145 5.90 9.67 7.47
CA LEU A 145 4.91 9.41 6.42
C LEU A 145 4.64 7.91 6.22
N PHE A 146 5.70 7.10 6.24
CA PHE A 146 5.62 5.68 5.86
C PHE A 146 5.84 4.72 7.03
N GLY A 147 6.20 5.21 8.21
CA GLY A 147 6.46 4.39 9.40
C GLY A 147 7.78 3.62 9.34
N TYR A 148 7.99 2.74 10.34
CA TYR A 148 9.11 1.78 10.37
C TYR A 148 8.96 0.65 9.33
N THR A 149 7.82 0.59 8.63
CA THR A 149 7.40 -0.52 7.76
C THR A 149 7.92 -0.40 6.32
N ALA A 150 9.03 0.30 6.11
CA ALA A 150 9.64 0.30 4.79
C ALA A 150 10.07 -1.12 4.39
N ASN A 151 10.48 -2.03 5.29
CA ASN A 151 10.97 -3.37 4.90
C ASN A 151 9.87 -4.45 4.91
N VAL A 152 9.04 -4.51 3.87
CA VAL A 152 8.07 -5.59 3.66
C VAL A 152 8.79 -6.87 3.29
N LYS A 153 8.46 -7.99 3.95
CA LYS A 153 9.16 -9.26 3.81
C LYS A 153 8.66 -10.04 2.59
N ILE A 154 9.60 -10.58 1.82
CA ILE A 154 9.34 -11.49 0.71
C ILE A 154 9.84 -12.85 1.15
N LEU A 155 8.93 -13.81 1.38
CA LEU A 155 9.26 -15.06 2.06
C LEU A 155 8.69 -16.30 1.36
N ASN A 156 7.93 -16.16 0.29
CA ASN A 156 7.35 -17.31 -0.42
C ASN A 156 8.32 -17.82 -1.49
N ARG A 157 8.42 -19.15 -1.64
CA ARG A 157 9.06 -19.79 -2.80
C ARG A 157 8.20 -19.70 -4.05
N ALA A 158 6.88 -19.75 -3.87
CA ALA A 158 5.95 -19.51 -4.95
C ALA A 158 5.97 -18.03 -5.38
N TRP A 159 5.86 -17.80 -6.68
CA TRP A 159 5.65 -16.46 -7.24
C TRP A 159 4.42 -15.82 -6.59
N THR A 160 4.65 -14.75 -5.83
CA THR A 160 3.62 -14.04 -5.08
C THR A 160 3.55 -12.59 -5.53
N ASN A 161 2.35 -12.05 -5.67
CA ASN A 161 2.15 -10.64 -5.97
C ASN A 161 2.28 -9.80 -4.70
N TYR A 162 3.12 -8.77 -4.80
CA TYR A 162 3.35 -7.77 -3.78
C TYR A 162 2.83 -6.41 -4.25
N SER A 163 2.14 -5.68 -3.38
CA SER A 163 1.61 -4.34 -3.68
C SER A 163 1.72 -3.39 -2.48
N ASP A 164 2.06 -2.12 -2.73
CA ASP A 164 1.89 -1.02 -1.76
C ASP A 164 1.36 0.23 -2.45
N THR A 165 0.52 1.00 -1.75
CA THR A 165 -0.08 2.23 -2.27
C THR A 165 0.38 3.42 -1.46
N ILE A 166 1.03 4.38 -2.12
CA ILE A 166 1.67 5.49 -1.46
C ILE A 166 1.14 6.82 -1.97
N PHE A 167 1.23 7.84 -1.12
CA PHE A 167 1.11 9.23 -1.53
C PHE A 167 2.51 9.85 -1.52
N ILE A 168 2.84 10.58 -2.58
CA ILE A 168 4.17 11.18 -2.75
C ILE A 168 4.03 12.69 -2.52
N PRO A 169 4.66 13.27 -1.49
CA PRO A 169 4.65 14.72 -1.25
C PRO A 169 5.19 15.49 -2.45
N ALA A 170 4.63 16.67 -2.73
CA ALA A 170 4.92 17.46 -3.93
C ALA A 170 6.40 17.88 -4.10
N ASP A 171 7.15 17.89 -3.00
CA ASP A 171 8.56 18.26 -2.92
C ASP A 171 9.52 17.05 -2.94
N ALA A 172 8.99 15.83 -3.07
CA ALA A 172 9.81 14.65 -3.33
C ALA A 172 10.32 14.69 -4.78
N GLU A 173 11.63 14.53 -4.97
CA GLU A 173 12.25 14.56 -6.29
C GLU A 173 12.23 13.20 -6.97
N SER A 174 12.34 12.13 -6.19
CA SER A 174 12.33 10.76 -6.69
C SER A 174 11.82 9.76 -5.66
N LEU A 175 11.27 8.66 -6.18
CA LEU A 175 10.98 7.45 -5.42
C LEU A 175 12.11 6.45 -5.65
N ASN A 176 12.76 6.01 -4.58
CA ASN A 176 13.79 4.98 -4.63
C ASN A 176 13.21 3.68 -4.11
N LEU A 177 12.97 2.70 -5.00
CA LEU A 177 12.63 1.35 -4.59
C LEU A 177 13.90 0.58 -4.24
N LYS A 178 13.86 -0.20 -3.17
CA LYS A 178 14.98 -0.99 -2.64
C LYS A 178 14.55 -2.42 -2.47
N PHE A 179 15.36 -3.34 -2.97
CA PHE A 179 15.27 -4.77 -2.66
C PHE A 179 16.56 -5.23 -1.98
N SER A 180 16.46 -6.09 -0.96
CA SER A 180 17.60 -6.50 -0.14
C SER A 180 17.47 -7.92 0.39
N THR A 181 18.59 -8.63 0.38
CA THR A 181 18.84 -9.95 1.00
C THR A 181 19.93 -9.84 2.08
N ALA A 182 20.17 -8.63 2.59
CA ALA A 182 21.24 -8.37 3.55
C ALA A 182 21.09 -9.28 4.77
N GLY A 183 22.17 -9.95 5.16
CA GLY A 183 22.20 -10.85 6.32
C GLY A 183 21.43 -12.18 6.15
N SER A 184 20.89 -12.45 4.96
CA SER A 184 20.14 -13.68 4.66
C SER A 184 20.90 -14.58 3.68
N GLU A 185 20.72 -15.90 3.82
CA GLU A 185 21.25 -16.92 2.92
C GLU A 185 20.35 -17.16 1.68
N ASP A 186 19.30 -16.34 1.53
CA ASP A 186 18.31 -16.46 0.48
C ASP A 186 18.63 -15.53 -0.67
N SER A 187 18.33 -15.99 -1.88
CA SER A 187 18.30 -15.14 -3.08
C SER A 187 16.87 -14.68 -3.35
N LEU A 188 16.74 -13.54 -4.02
CA LEU A 188 15.47 -12.90 -4.29
C LEU A 188 15.27 -12.71 -5.79
N PHE A 189 14.08 -13.02 -6.29
CA PHE A 189 13.71 -12.89 -7.69
C PHE A 189 12.51 -11.95 -7.81
N ILE A 190 12.58 -10.98 -8.73
CA ILE A 190 11.55 -9.95 -8.93
C ILE A 190 11.22 -9.85 -10.42
N LYS A 191 9.93 -9.79 -10.77
CA LYS A 191 9.47 -9.52 -12.14
C LYS A 191 8.20 -8.65 -12.13
N ALA A 192 7.84 -8.14 -13.31
CA ALA A 192 6.62 -7.35 -13.52
C ALA A 192 6.46 -6.15 -12.55
N LEU A 193 7.56 -5.47 -12.23
CA LEU A 193 7.51 -4.27 -11.39
C LEU A 193 6.88 -3.12 -12.18
N LYS A 194 5.78 -2.58 -11.64
CA LYS A 194 5.07 -1.44 -12.21
C LYS A 194 4.61 -0.47 -11.12
N ILE A 195 4.40 0.79 -11.53
CA ILE A 195 3.72 1.81 -10.74
C ILE A 195 2.54 2.31 -11.54
N VAL A 196 1.36 2.32 -10.93
CA VAL A 196 0.13 2.81 -11.52
C VAL A 196 -0.50 3.88 -10.64
N GLU A 197 -1.24 4.78 -11.24
CA GLU A 197 -2.12 5.71 -10.52
C GLU A 197 -3.36 4.96 -10.00
N VAL A 198 -3.75 5.23 -8.75
CA VAL A 198 -4.95 4.67 -8.11
C VAL A 198 -6.01 5.74 -8.00
N ASP A 199 -7.22 5.43 -8.47
CA ASP A 199 -8.37 6.30 -8.28
C ASP A 199 -8.78 6.34 -6.80
N THR A 200 -8.49 7.47 -6.17
CA THR A 200 -8.92 7.79 -4.80
C THR A 200 -9.98 8.89 -4.77
N SER A 201 -10.61 9.21 -5.90
CA SER A 201 -11.58 10.31 -6.03
C SER A 201 -12.71 10.23 -5.01
N LYS A 202 -13.20 9.03 -4.71
CA LYS A 202 -14.27 8.81 -3.72
C LYS A 202 -13.75 8.39 -2.35
N ILE A 203 -12.80 7.46 -2.32
CA ILE A 203 -12.26 6.88 -1.08
C ILE A 203 -10.78 7.20 -1.03
N ILE A 204 -10.37 7.99 -0.06
CA ILE A 204 -9.02 8.55 -0.02
C ILE A 204 -8.01 7.61 0.61
N ASN A 205 -8.44 6.72 1.52
CA ASN A 205 -7.53 5.76 2.09
C ASN A 205 -7.48 4.45 1.29
N PRO A 206 -6.28 4.05 0.84
CA PRO A 206 -6.10 2.79 0.14
C PRO A 206 -6.34 1.61 1.08
N ASN A 207 -6.70 0.46 0.49
CA ASN A 207 -6.96 -0.81 1.19
C ASN A 207 -7.91 -0.66 2.40
N TRP A 208 -8.97 0.12 2.25
CA TRP A 208 -9.93 0.45 3.30
C TRP A 208 -10.71 -0.76 3.85
N ASP A 209 -10.81 -1.84 3.07
CA ASP A 209 -11.46 -3.12 3.38
C ASP A 209 -10.46 -4.28 3.60
N PHE A 210 -9.17 -3.95 3.69
CA PHE A 210 -8.09 -4.90 3.97
C PHE A 210 -7.94 -6.04 2.95
N SER A 211 -8.52 -5.91 1.75
CA SER A 211 -8.58 -6.97 0.74
C SER A 211 -7.23 -7.40 0.17
N GLU A 212 -6.20 -6.54 0.27
CA GLU A 212 -4.85 -6.85 -0.23
C GLU A 212 -4.16 -7.95 0.64
N GLY A 213 -4.67 -8.22 1.83
CA GLY A 213 -4.16 -9.28 2.73
C GLY A 213 -2.96 -8.86 3.58
N GLU A 214 -2.38 -9.82 4.30
CA GLU A 214 -1.34 -9.57 5.31
C GLU A 214 0.07 -9.28 4.76
N LEU A 215 0.36 -9.73 3.53
CA LEU A 215 1.67 -9.58 2.87
C LEU A 215 1.77 -8.29 2.03
N ASN A 216 0.64 -7.65 1.78
CA ASN A 216 0.53 -6.45 0.97
C ASN A 216 0.13 -5.27 1.82
N PHE A 217 0.21 -4.10 1.23
CA PHE A 217 0.02 -2.87 1.96
C PHE A 217 -1.36 -2.73 2.57
N THR A 218 -1.33 -2.51 3.87
CA THR A 218 -2.48 -2.38 4.75
C THR A 218 -2.89 -0.93 4.98
N GLY A 219 -2.10 0.06 4.53
CA GLY A 219 -2.29 1.43 4.99
C GLY A 219 -1.61 1.72 6.33
N LEU A 220 -1.05 0.72 7.03
CA LEU A 220 -0.83 0.81 8.47
C LEU A 220 0.59 1.26 8.86
N GLU A 221 0.70 2.05 9.93
CA GLU A 221 1.97 2.51 10.51
C GLU A 221 2.80 1.38 11.12
N ARG A 222 2.16 0.26 11.47
CA ARG A 222 2.78 -0.93 12.05
C ARG A 222 2.12 -2.19 11.49
N PRO A 223 2.85 -3.32 11.45
CA PRO A 223 2.24 -4.59 11.09
C PRO A 223 1.08 -4.93 12.03
N ALA A 224 0.01 -5.47 11.45
CA ALA A 224 -1.17 -5.93 12.16
C ALA A 224 -1.66 -7.23 11.51
N GLU A 225 -2.47 -7.98 12.26
CA GLU A 225 -3.01 -9.25 11.77
C GLU A 225 -4.23 -8.96 10.88
N ILE A 226 -4.18 -9.38 9.62
CA ILE A 226 -5.31 -9.37 8.71
C ILE A 226 -5.74 -10.82 8.48
N ARG A 227 -7.01 -11.13 8.73
CA ARG A 227 -7.56 -12.48 8.56
C ARG A 227 -8.60 -12.51 7.47
N LYS A 228 -8.58 -13.59 6.68
CA LYS A 228 -9.66 -13.92 5.77
C LYS A 228 -10.68 -14.81 6.50
N ASP A 229 -11.96 -14.43 6.48
CA ASP A 229 -13.05 -15.24 7.04
C ASP A 229 -13.52 -16.34 6.07
N GLU A 230 -14.51 -17.13 6.50
CA GLU A 230 -15.09 -18.24 5.72
C GLU A 230 -15.79 -17.75 4.44
N ASP A 231 -16.30 -16.51 4.43
CA ASP A 231 -16.92 -15.87 3.26
C ASP A 231 -15.87 -15.25 2.32
N GLY A 232 -14.59 -15.34 2.69
CA GLY A 232 -13.47 -14.82 1.92
C GLY A 232 -13.23 -13.31 2.08
N LYS A 233 -13.85 -12.66 3.07
CA LYS A 233 -13.61 -11.24 3.39
C LYS A 233 -12.43 -11.09 4.32
N PHE A 234 -11.71 -9.99 4.17
CA PHE A 234 -10.57 -9.68 5.02
C PHE A 234 -10.99 -8.77 6.18
N HIS A 235 -10.38 -8.99 7.34
CA HIS A 235 -10.65 -8.26 8.59
C HIS A 235 -9.33 -7.89 9.26
N LEU A 236 -9.25 -6.65 9.73
CA LEU A 236 -8.15 -6.19 10.57
C LEU A 236 -8.41 -6.54 12.04
N MET A 237 -7.59 -7.44 12.58
CA MET A 237 -7.69 -7.97 13.93
C MET A 237 -6.69 -7.30 14.87
N LEU A 238 -7.19 -6.60 15.88
CA LEU A 238 -6.43 -5.92 16.92
C LEU A 238 -6.89 -6.42 18.30
N VAL A 239 -6.02 -7.14 19.01
CA VAL A 239 -6.30 -7.64 20.37
C VAL A 239 -5.31 -7.02 21.35
N ARG A 240 -5.79 -6.19 22.28
CA ARG A 240 -4.97 -5.46 23.26
C ARG A 240 -3.88 -4.61 22.62
N THR A 241 -4.18 -4.05 21.46
CA THR A 241 -3.26 -3.24 20.65
C THR A 241 -4.01 -2.18 19.86
N HIS A 242 -3.26 -1.26 19.26
CA HIS A 242 -3.75 -0.25 18.33
C HIS A 242 -2.86 -0.20 17.10
N VAL A 243 -3.41 0.30 16.00
CA VAL A 243 -2.65 0.58 14.79
C VAL A 243 -3.15 1.88 14.17
N GLY A 244 -2.20 2.68 13.69
CA GLY A 244 -2.50 3.90 12.95
C GLY A 244 -2.50 3.66 11.45
N LEU A 245 -3.23 4.47 10.71
CA LEU A 245 -3.05 4.64 9.27
C LEU A 245 -1.87 5.56 8.99
N ARG A 246 -1.09 5.26 7.95
CA ARG A 246 -0.15 6.22 7.36
C ARG A 246 -0.88 7.52 7.01
N LYS A 247 -0.16 8.63 7.06
CA LYS A 247 -0.74 9.97 6.86
C LYS A 247 -1.13 10.15 5.40
N ILE A 248 -2.39 10.49 5.17
CA ILE A 248 -2.98 10.67 3.84
C ILE A 248 -3.18 12.16 3.58
N PRO A 249 -2.78 12.67 2.41
CA PRO A 249 -2.98 14.06 2.04
C PRO A 249 -4.47 14.39 1.88
N VAL A 250 -4.87 15.53 2.45
CA VAL A 250 -6.24 16.07 2.40
C VAL A 250 -6.21 17.54 2.03
N ARG A 251 -7.32 18.05 1.48
CA ARG A 251 -7.42 19.46 1.12
C ARG A 251 -8.11 20.25 2.24
N PRO A 252 -7.56 21.39 2.68
CA PRO A 252 -8.26 22.31 3.57
C PRO A 252 -9.69 22.62 3.11
N GLY A 253 -10.66 22.59 4.03
CA GLY A 253 -12.07 22.85 3.74
C GLY A 253 -12.84 21.68 3.11
N GLU A 254 -12.16 20.58 2.76
CA GLU A 254 -12.81 19.38 2.25
C GLU A 254 -13.76 18.77 3.28
N LYS A 255 -14.97 18.43 2.86
CA LYS A 255 -15.89 17.61 3.66
C LYS A 255 -15.58 16.15 3.40
N ILE A 256 -15.31 15.43 4.47
CA ILE A 256 -15.06 13.99 4.44
C ILE A 256 -16.02 13.25 5.36
N ARG A 257 -16.28 11.99 5.03
CA ARG A 257 -16.98 11.03 5.90
C ARG A 257 -16.04 9.91 6.28
N ILE A 258 -15.91 9.66 7.57
CA ILE A 258 -15.15 8.55 8.12
C ILE A 258 -16.16 7.49 8.55
N SER A 259 -16.08 6.30 7.96
CA SER A 259 -17.01 5.20 8.18
C SER A 259 -16.24 3.96 8.62
N THR A 260 -16.80 3.19 9.55
CA THR A 260 -16.21 1.92 9.99
C THR A 260 -17.28 0.85 10.17
N LYS A 261 -16.91 -0.39 9.87
CA LYS A 261 -17.72 -1.57 10.14
C LYS A 261 -16.87 -2.64 10.81
N GLY A 262 -17.44 -3.31 11.79
CA GLY A 262 -16.75 -4.34 12.55
C GLY A 262 -17.36 -4.55 13.92
N LYS A 263 -16.56 -5.16 14.80
CA LYS A 263 -16.90 -5.48 16.18
C LYS A 263 -15.86 -4.90 17.12
N ALA A 264 -16.32 -4.40 18.26
CA ALA A 264 -15.46 -4.03 19.37
C ALA A 264 -14.73 -5.27 19.90
N GLY A 265 -13.43 -5.15 20.14
CA GLY A 265 -12.62 -6.16 20.80
C GLY A 265 -12.69 -6.06 22.32
N PRO A 266 -11.95 -6.92 23.05
CA PRO A 266 -11.87 -6.85 24.49
C PRO A 266 -11.08 -5.59 24.94
N GLY A 267 -11.69 -4.77 25.79
CA GLY A 267 -11.08 -3.56 26.36
C GLY A 267 -11.61 -2.26 25.75
N ILE A 268 -10.83 -1.18 25.84
CA ILE A 268 -11.20 0.12 25.27
C ILE A 268 -11.03 0.05 23.75
N SER A 269 -12.16 -0.04 23.06
CA SER A 269 -12.23 -0.12 21.60
C SER A 269 -12.63 1.23 21.03
N TYR A 270 -11.84 1.78 20.12
CA TYR A 270 -12.10 3.09 19.53
C TYR A 270 -11.54 3.21 18.10
N LEU A 271 -12.13 4.15 17.37
CA LEU A 271 -11.55 4.77 16.18
C LEU A 271 -11.31 6.25 16.47
N GLY A 272 -10.06 6.68 16.51
CA GLY A 272 -9.66 8.08 16.50
C GLY A 272 -9.25 8.51 15.09
N TYR A 273 -9.31 9.81 14.81
CA TYR A 273 -8.60 10.39 13.67
C TYR A 273 -7.88 11.66 14.10
N GLU A 274 -6.88 12.07 13.33
CA GLU A 274 -6.01 13.20 13.65
C GLU A 274 -5.65 13.95 12.37
N TYR A 275 -5.48 15.26 12.49
CA TYR A 275 -5.02 16.11 11.39
C TYR A 275 -3.61 16.62 11.65
N PHE A 276 -2.84 16.73 10.58
CA PHE A 276 -1.45 17.21 10.60
C PHE A 276 -1.24 18.31 9.56
N ASP A 277 -0.38 19.28 9.86
CA ASP A 277 0.07 20.28 8.89
C ASP A 277 1.11 19.70 7.90
N ALA A 278 1.61 20.55 7.00
CA ALA A 278 2.64 20.20 6.03
C ALA A 278 3.97 19.74 6.68
N ASP A 279 4.26 20.24 7.89
CA ASP A 279 5.44 19.87 8.69
C ASP A 279 5.18 18.58 9.51
N LEU A 280 4.05 17.91 9.30
CA LEU A 280 3.60 16.72 10.03
C LEU A 280 3.39 16.95 11.53
N LYS A 281 3.18 18.19 11.96
CA LYS A 281 2.75 18.52 13.32
C LYS A 281 1.25 18.40 13.43
N LYS A 282 0.80 17.83 14.54
CA LYS A 282 -0.62 17.70 14.82
C LYS A 282 -1.24 19.09 15.01
N VAL A 283 -2.25 19.40 14.21
CA VAL A 283 -2.95 20.71 14.24
C VAL A 283 -4.27 20.66 15.00
N LYS A 284 -4.87 19.47 15.11
CA LYS A 284 -6.12 19.26 15.82
C LYS A 284 -6.21 17.84 16.36
N ASP A 285 -6.54 17.70 17.64
CA ASP A 285 -7.05 16.45 18.17
C ASP A 285 -8.36 16.13 17.45
N GLY A 286 -8.38 15.06 16.66
CA GLY A 286 -9.65 14.61 16.11
C GLY A 286 -10.47 13.87 17.16
N ARG A 287 -11.55 13.27 16.71
CA ARG A 287 -12.57 12.72 17.59
C ARG A 287 -12.31 11.25 17.85
N TRP A 288 -12.42 10.83 19.11
CA TRP A 288 -12.50 9.41 19.48
C TRP A 288 -13.95 8.94 19.32
N ILE A 289 -14.14 7.94 18.46
CA ILE A 289 -15.44 7.35 18.13
C ILE A 289 -15.46 5.95 18.74
N SER A 290 -16.39 5.71 19.65
CA SER A 290 -16.66 4.37 20.22
C SER A 290 -17.69 3.56 19.41
N VAL A 291 -18.23 4.16 18.34
CA VAL A 291 -19.25 3.55 17.49
C VAL A 291 -18.60 2.62 16.48
N TRP A 292 -18.86 1.34 16.64
CA TRP A 292 -18.62 0.30 15.64
C TRP A 292 -19.87 0.21 14.76
N ASN A 293 -19.71 0.22 13.44
CA ASN A 293 -20.81 0.31 12.47
C ASN A 293 -21.47 1.70 12.44
N GLY A 294 -20.66 2.72 12.17
CA GLY A 294 -21.09 4.11 12.13
C GLY A 294 -20.37 4.92 11.05
N SER A 295 -20.88 6.12 10.80
CA SER A 295 -20.21 7.12 9.97
C SER A 295 -20.21 8.47 10.67
N TYR A 296 -19.16 9.24 10.42
CA TYR A 296 -18.97 10.57 10.97
C TYR A 296 -18.51 11.53 9.89
N GLU A 297 -19.16 12.68 9.79
CA GLU A 297 -18.79 13.72 8.84
C GLU A 297 -18.00 14.81 9.53
N THR A 298 -17.00 15.34 8.83
CA THR A 298 -16.15 16.41 9.33
C THR A 298 -15.63 17.26 8.18
N THR A 299 -15.16 18.45 8.52
CA THR A 299 -14.51 19.35 7.58
C THR A 299 -13.03 19.40 7.93
N VAL A 300 -12.19 19.22 6.92
CA VAL A 300 -10.73 19.30 7.03
C VAL A 300 -10.37 20.73 7.46
N PRO A 301 -9.62 20.91 8.58
CA PRO A 301 -9.20 22.23 9.05
C PRO A 301 -8.40 23.02 8.01
N ALA A 302 -8.38 24.35 8.14
CA ALA A 302 -7.70 25.23 7.19
C ALA A 302 -6.18 24.98 7.12
N GLU A 303 -5.62 24.60 8.26
CA GLU A 303 -4.20 24.34 8.49
C GLU A 303 -3.78 22.87 8.25
N ALA A 304 -4.73 21.97 7.97
CA ALA A 304 -4.44 20.56 7.80
C ALA A 304 -3.99 20.23 6.36
N ALA A 305 -2.86 19.52 6.24
CA ALA A 305 -2.38 18.93 4.99
C ALA A 305 -2.57 17.41 4.94
N TYR A 306 -2.65 16.75 6.10
CA TYR A 306 -2.83 15.30 6.19
C TYR A 306 -3.87 14.89 7.23
N ILE A 307 -4.42 13.70 7.04
CA ILE A 307 -5.24 12.97 8.01
C ILE A 307 -4.62 11.59 8.30
N SER A 308 -4.77 11.11 9.52
CA SER A 308 -4.54 9.70 9.90
C SER A 308 -5.70 9.24 10.79
N TRP A 309 -5.91 7.92 10.87
CA TRP A 309 -6.76 7.33 11.89
C TRP A 309 -5.96 6.42 12.83
N LEU A 310 -6.45 6.24 14.04
CA LEU A 310 -5.94 5.29 15.04
C LEU A 310 -7.07 4.35 15.43
N LEU A 311 -6.91 3.06 15.18
CA LEU A 311 -7.88 2.01 15.53
C LEU A 311 -7.32 1.17 16.68
N ALA A 312 -8.14 0.87 17.69
CA ALA A 312 -7.72 0.06 18.83
C ALA A 312 -8.75 -1.01 19.18
N ASN A 313 -8.24 -2.18 19.58
CA ASN A 313 -9.00 -3.33 20.11
C ASN A 313 -10.24 -3.66 19.26
N SER A 314 -10.05 -4.25 18.09
CA SER A 314 -11.11 -4.36 17.09
C SER A 314 -11.00 -5.61 16.23
N ASP A 315 -12.14 -6.01 15.69
CA ASP A 315 -12.26 -6.88 14.53
C ASP A 315 -12.96 -6.04 13.45
N ALA A 316 -12.18 -5.40 12.59
CA ALA A 316 -12.68 -4.41 11.64
C ALA A 316 -12.78 -4.99 10.23
N GLU A 317 -14.00 -4.98 9.68
CA GLU A 317 -14.26 -5.28 8.27
C GLU A 317 -13.73 -4.15 7.38
N TYR A 318 -13.93 -2.89 7.80
CA TYR A 318 -13.35 -1.75 7.09
C TYR A 318 -13.19 -0.51 7.97
N VAL A 319 -12.26 0.36 7.52
CA VAL A 319 -12.18 1.76 7.92
C VAL A 319 -12.01 2.61 6.66
N LYS A 320 -13.00 3.44 6.35
CA LYS A 320 -13.09 4.19 5.11
C LYS A 320 -13.12 5.69 5.39
N ILE A 321 -12.39 6.46 4.59
CA ILE A 321 -12.44 7.92 4.54
C ILE A 321 -12.91 8.31 3.13
N GLU A 322 -14.09 8.90 3.05
CA GLU A 322 -14.76 9.25 1.80
C GLU A 322 -14.76 10.76 1.60
N ARG A 323 -14.54 11.21 0.36
CA ARG A 323 -14.83 12.58 -0.04
C ARG A 323 -16.35 12.72 -0.21
N ILE A 324 -16.96 13.67 0.49
CA ILE A 324 -18.41 13.95 0.37
C ILE A 324 -18.69 15.36 -0.16
N SER A 325 -17.64 16.12 -0.49
CA SER A 325 -17.75 17.41 -1.18
C SER A 325 -17.27 17.26 -2.62
N GLU A 326 -17.98 17.87 -3.56
CA GLU A 326 -17.54 18.01 -4.94
C GLU A 326 -16.52 19.16 -5.01
N PHE A 327 -15.24 18.85 -5.19
CA PHE A 327 -14.27 19.83 -5.65
C PHE A 327 -14.28 19.83 -7.18
N THR A 328 -14.24 21.01 -7.78
CA THR A 328 -13.88 21.13 -9.20
C THR A 328 -12.39 20.78 -9.37
N GLU A 329 -11.99 20.31 -10.57
CA GLU A 329 -10.60 19.90 -10.88
C GLU A 329 -9.55 20.98 -10.56
N ASP A 330 -9.96 22.25 -10.42
CA ASP A 330 -9.12 23.39 -10.03
C ASP A 330 -8.98 23.59 -8.52
N GLY A 331 -9.48 22.67 -7.69
CA GLY A 331 -9.30 22.68 -6.24
C GLY A 331 -10.16 23.70 -5.50
N LYS A 332 -11.17 24.30 -6.15
CA LYS A 332 -12.13 25.18 -5.49
C LYS A 332 -13.33 24.37 -4.96
N ALA A 333 -13.74 24.69 -3.74
CA ALA A 333 -14.99 24.17 -3.18
C ALA A 333 -16.17 24.78 -3.95
N ARG A 334 -17.15 23.96 -4.34
CA ARG A 334 -18.43 24.42 -4.89
C ARG A 334 -19.30 25.09 -3.85
#